data_AF-A0A7S0GZU9-F1
#
_entry.id   AF-A0A7S0GZU9-F1
#
_cell.length_a   1.000
_cell.length_b   1.000
_cell.length_c   1.000
_cell.angle_alpha   90.00
_cell.angle_beta   90.00
_cell.angle_gamma   90.00
#
_symmetry.space_group_name_H-M   'P 1'
#
loop_
_entity.id
_entity.type
_entity.pdbx_description
1 polymer ?
#
loop_
_entity_poly.entity_id
_entity_poly.type
_entity_poly.pdbx_seq_one_letter_code
_entity_poly.pdbx_strand_id
1 'polypeptide(L)'
;MADAWPDDETARRTRSMIHRLKVVLGPEAYAAFRGAARASQLGKVEIAEYYAYVARVLRNHPDLLEDVVATYPEDRTRKRLEGLLREDREEAKRDDARRVGESKAGAPCGSSPSYKAEVLADGLVVLRGALDFDAQTWLVRAAFEAGEANDAEGNRGFYERTKAVSETRPDERDERRADDAAPSVLRLNQGTRGRVILPADAFPERLTTLCMECVCLARAATDTMPGMNPTTVLVNFYKENAQFKWHRDSEDPLVAGTKSAPPIVSFTVGLSCDFAVKKRFEDETWMTIRLDSGDVLLFGGASRMLVHSVTRVVPRTMPTRLRGEMLHGRLNVTVRDIGRGVIDESQFPAYRVRYGGEMADDQV
;
A
#
# COMPACT_ATOMS: atom_id res chain seq x y z
N MET A 1 -43.31 -33.35 21.86
CA MET A 1 -41.98 -33.03 21.29
C MET A 1 -42.16 -31.73 20.55
N ALA A 2 -41.76 -30.61 21.15
CA ALA A 2 -41.97 -29.28 20.59
C ALA A 2 -40.79 -28.95 19.68
N ASP A 3 -41.07 -28.69 18.41
CA ASP A 3 -40.13 -28.03 17.49
C ASP A 3 -39.80 -26.65 18.06
N ALA A 4 -38.57 -26.47 18.53
CA ALA A 4 -38.07 -25.17 18.92
C ALA A 4 -37.91 -24.33 17.64
N TRP A 5 -38.76 -23.31 17.47
CA TRP A 5 -38.51 -22.26 16.50
C TRP A 5 -37.12 -21.66 16.75
N PRO A 6 -36.29 -21.44 15.72
CA PRO A 6 -35.02 -20.76 15.91
C PRO A 6 -35.30 -19.39 16.53
N ASP A 7 -34.62 -19.11 17.64
CA ASP A 7 -34.67 -17.87 18.38
C ASP A 7 -34.65 -16.66 17.40
N ASP A 8 -35.66 -15.79 17.45
CA ASP A 8 -35.89 -14.69 16.49
C ASP A 8 -34.65 -13.80 16.34
N GLU A 9 -33.86 -13.71 17.42
CA GLU A 9 -32.56 -13.04 17.44
C GLU A 9 -31.50 -13.71 16.57
N THR A 10 -31.42 -15.04 16.59
CA THR A 10 -30.48 -15.81 15.75
C THR A 10 -30.84 -15.66 14.27
N ALA A 11 -32.13 -15.76 13.93
CA ALA A 11 -32.60 -15.56 12.57
C ALA A 11 -32.36 -14.13 12.07
N ARG A 12 -32.50 -13.12 12.93
CA ARG A 12 -32.16 -11.72 12.63
C ARG A 12 -30.65 -11.56 12.40
N ARG A 13 -29.81 -12.15 13.25
CA ARG A 13 -28.35 -12.10 13.14
C ARG A 13 -27.85 -12.77 11.86
N THR A 14 -28.37 -13.94 11.51
CA THR A 14 -28.05 -14.63 10.25
C THR A 14 -28.44 -13.80 9.03
N ARG A 15 -29.62 -13.17 9.03
CA ARG A 15 -30.06 -12.29 7.93
C ARG A 15 -29.13 -11.08 7.76
N SER A 16 -28.75 -10.45 8.88
CA SER A 16 -27.81 -9.31 8.87
C SER A 16 -26.43 -9.72 8.34
N MET A 17 -25.89 -10.85 8.82
CA MET A 17 -24.63 -11.41 8.34
C MET A 17 -24.67 -11.71 6.84
N ILE A 18 -25.73 -12.37 6.34
CA ILE A 18 -25.89 -12.67 4.91
C ILE A 18 -25.88 -11.39 4.07
N HIS A 19 -26.59 -10.34 4.53
CA HIS A 19 -26.61 -9.06 3.84
C HIS A 19 -25.19 -8.46 3.77
N ARG A 20 -24.47 -8.42 4.89
CA ARG A 20 -23.10 -7.92 4.96
C ARG A 20 -22.14 -8.74 4.08
N LEU A 21 -22.26 -10.07 4.05
CA LEU A 21 -21.45 -10.93 3.18
C LEU A 21 -21.67 -10.62 1.70
N LYS A 22 -22.92 -10.40 1.27
CA LYS A 22 -23.23 -10.02 -0.12
C LYS A 22 -22.63 -8.68 -0.50
N VAL A 23 -22.68 -7.71 0.42
CA VAL A 23 -22.10 -6.37 0.22
C VAL A 23 -20.57 -6.43 0.18
N VAL A 24 -19.95 -7.22 1.06
CA VAL A 24 -18.49 -7.35 1.14
C VAL A 24 -17.94 -8.08 -0.08
N LEU A 25 -18.46 -9.26 -0.39
CA LEU A 25 -17.87 -10.19 -1.36
C LEU A 25 -18.32 -9.94 -2.80
N GLY A 26 -19.47 -9.29 -3.03
CA GLY A 26 -20.06 -9.23 -4.35
C GLY A 26 -20.66 -10.57 -4.81
N PRO A 27 -21.37 -10.61 -5.94
CA PRO A 27 -22.25 -11.73 -6.31
C PRO A 27 -21.50 -13.05 -6.57
N GLU A 28 -20.38 -13.02 -7.29
CA GLU A 28 -19.62 -14.22 -7.66
C GLU A 28 -18.89 -14.82 -6.46
N ALA A 29 -18.14 -14.01 -5.72
CA ALA A 29 -17.42 -14.50 -4.55
C ALA A 29 -18.38 -14.90 -3.42
N TYR A 30 -19.54 -14.24 -3.27
CA TYR A 30 -20.59 -14.70 -2.35
C TYR A 30 -21.17 -16.06 -2.78
N ALA A 31 -21.35 -16.31 -4.09
CA ALA A 31 -21.81 -17.60 -4.57
C ALA A 31 -20.79 -18.72 -4.26
N ALA A 32 -19.50 -18.48 -4.49
CA ALA A 32 -18.41 -19.39 -4.12
C ALA A 32 -18.35 -19.62 -2.61
N PHE A 33 -18.43 -18.55 -1.81
CA PHE A 33 -18.47 -18.59 -0.35
C PHE A 33 -19.63 -19.45 0.17
N ARG A 34 -20.84 -19.23 -0.36
CA ARG A 34 -22.03 -20.03 -0.02
C ARG A 34 -21.85 -21.49 -0.44
N GLY A 35 -21.20 -21.74 -1.58
CA GLY A 35 -20.85 -23.07 -2.05
C GLY A 35 -19.93 -23.80 -1.06
N ALA A 36 -18.87 -23.14 -0.60
CA ALA A 36 -17.94 -23.68 0.39
C ALA A 36 -18.63 -23.95 1.74
N ALA A 37 -19.47 -23.04 2.22
CA ALA A 37 -20.25 -23.22 3.44
C ALA A 37 -21.18 -24.45 3.35
N ARG A 38 -21.86 -24.62 2.21
CA ARG A 38 -22.71 -25.79 1.97
C ARG A 38 -21.89 -27.08 1.86
N ALA A 39 -20.73 -27.06 1.21
CA ALA A 39 -19.86 -28.21 1.09
C ALA A 39 -19.34 -28.67 2.46
N SER A 40 -18.96 -27.72 3.32
CA SER A 40 -18.58 -27.98 4.71
C SER A 40 -19.75 -28.61 5.52
N GLN A 41 -20.96 -28.05 5.43
CA GLN A 41 -22.14 -28.59 6.12
C GLN A 41 -22.54 -29.99 5.65
N LEU A 42 -22.18 -30.37 4.42
CA LEU A 42 -22.39 -31.70 3.87
C LEU A 42 -21.22 -32.66 4.14
N GLY A 43 -20.20 -32.24 4.90
CA GLY A 43 -19.00 -33.04 5.18
C GLY A 43 -18.13 -33.31 3.96
N LYS A 44 -18.25 -32.50 2.90
CA LYS A 44 -17.47 -32.64 1.66
C LYS A 44 -16.11 -31.94 1.70
N VAL A 45 -15.90 -31.09 2.71
CA VAL A 45 -14.67 -30.32 2.94
C VAL A 45 -14.37 -30.40 4.43
N GLU A 46 -13.10 -30.61 4.77
CA GLU A 46 -12.67 -30.64 6.15
C GLU A 46 -12.92 -29.28 6.83
N ILE A 47 -13.31 -29.30 8.10
CA ILE A 47 -13.66 -28.07 8.83
C ILE A 47 -12.48 -27.09 8.91
N ALA A 48 -11.25 -27.61 9.00
CA ALA A 48 -10.04 -26.80 9.01
C ALA A 48 -9.80 -26.11 7.64
N GLU A 49 -10.05 -26.83 6.54
CA GLU A 49 -9.92 -26.30 5.18
C GLU A 49 -11.00 -25.24 4.89
N TYR A 50 -12.23 -25.49 5.34
CA TYR A 50 -13.31 -24.51 5.29
C TYR A 50 -12.96 -23.25 6.11
N TYR A 51 -12.46 -23.42 7.34
CA TYR A 51 -12.02 -22.30 8.16
C TYR A 51 -10.93 -21.48 7.48
N ALA A 52 -9.87 -22.13 6.98
CA ALA A 52 -8.77 -21.45 6.29
C ALA A 52 -9.25 -20.66 5.06
N TYR A 53 -10.18 -21.24 4.29
CA TYR A 53 -10.81 -20.54 3.18
C TYR A 53 -11.59 -19.30 3.64
N VAL A 54 -12.44 -19.43 4.65
CA VAL A 54 -13.28 -18.34 5.16
C VAL A 54 -12.44 -17.24 5.82
N ALA A 55 -11.44 -17.61 6.63
CA ALA A 55 -10.51 -16.69 7.27
C ALA A 55 -9.72 -15.89 6.23
N ARG A 56 -9.28 -16.54 5.14
CA ARG A 56 -8.60 -15.85 4.02
C ARG A 56 -9.53 -14.89 3.28
N VAL A 57 -10.76 -15.33 2.95
CA VAL A 57 -11.75 -14.52 2.23
C VAL A 57 -12.21 -13.31 3.07
N LEU A 58 -12.28 -13.48 4.39
CA LEU A 58 -12.73 -12.45 5.34
C LEU A 58 -11.59 -11.83 6.14
N ARG A 59 -10.33 -11.91 5.67
CA ARG A 59 -9.15 -11.44 6.42
C ARG A 59 -9.21 -9.97 6.83
N ASN A 60 -9.93 -9.15 6.06
CA ASN A 60 -10.13 -7.72 6.32
C ASN A 60 -11.44 -7.40 7.08
N HIS A 61 -12.22 -8.43 7.44
CA HIS A 61 -13.53 -8.32 8.09
C HIS A 61 -13.65 -9.32 9.25
N PRO A 62 -12.85 -9.16 10.32
CA PRO A 62 -12.78 -10.10 11.43
C PRO A 62 -14.11 -10.23 12.19
N ASP A 63 -14.86 -9.14 12.27
CA ASP A 63 -16.23 -9.09 12.80
C ASP A 63 -17.19 -9.97 12.00
N LEU A 64 -17.03 -10.03 10.68
CA LEU A 64 -17.86 -10.85 9.81
C LEU A 64 -17.43 -12.32 9.84
N LEU A 65 -16.13 -12.61 9.99
CA LEU A 65 -15.61 -13.95 10.26
C LEU A 65 -16.21 -14.53 11.56
N GLU A 66 -16.25 -13.73 12.62
CA GLU A 66 -16.88 -14.09 13.89
C GLU A 66 -18.36 -14.42 13.73
N ASP A 67 -19.11 -13.61 12.99
CA ASP A 67 -20.53 -13.87 12.75
C ASP A 67 -20.75 -15.16 11.93
N VAL A 68 -19.88 -15.45 10.96
CA VAL A 68 -19.94 -16.69 10.16
C VAL A 68 -19.70 -17.92 11.05
N VAL A 69 -18.70 -17.84 11.92
CA VAL A 69 -18.42 -18.91 12.90
C VAL A 69 -19.58 -19.05 13.88
N ALA A 70 -20.06 -17.95 14.47
CA ALA A 70 -21.09 -17.96 15.50
C ALA A 70 -22.47 -18.44 15.00
N THR A 71 -22.78 -18.21 13.72
CA THR A 71 -24.06 -18.60 13.12
C THR A 71 -24.02 -19.98 12.44
N TYR A 72 -22.90 -20.71 12.54
CA TYR A 72 -22.77 -22.02 11.91
C TYR A 72 -23.81 -23.01 12.50
N PRO A 73 -24.64 -23.73 11.72
CA PRO A 73 -25.82 -24.41 12.24
C PRO A 73 -25.53 -25.57 13.21
N GLU A 74 -24.52 -26.37 12.94
CA GLU A 74 -24.21 -27.58 13.72
C GLU A 74 -23.31 -27.26 14.91
N ASP A 75 -23.79 -27.51 16.14
CA ASP A 75 -23.09 -27.14 17.38
C ASP A 75 -21.68 -27.75 17.52
N ARG A 76 -21.49 -29.02 17.12
CA ARG A 76 -20.18 -29.68 17.22
C ARG A 76 -19.16 -29.04 16.28
N THR A 77 -19.59 -28.74 15.06
CA THR A 77 -18.76 -28.09 14.05
C THR A 77 -18.50 -26.62 14.39
N ARG A 78 -19.52 -25.91 14.91
CA ARG A 78 -19.40 -24.55 15.43
C ARG A 78 -18.31 -24.45 16.49
N LYS A 79 -18.34 -25.32 17.49
CA LYS A 79 -17.31 -25.38 18.55
C LYS A 79 -15.90 -25.63 18.00
N ARG A 80 -15.78 -26.42 16.93
CA ARG A 80 -14.49 -26.66 16.25
C ARG A 80 -14.00 -25.39 15.54
N LEU A 81 -14.89 -24.68 14.84
CA LEU A 81 -14.58 -23.39 14.20
C LEU A 81 -14.23 -22.30 15.23
N GLU A 82 -14.93 -22.24 16.35
CA GLU A 82 -14.61 -21.34 17.47
C GLU A 82 -13.25 -21.68 18.12
N GLY A 83 -12.83 -22.94 18.08
CA GLY A 83 -11.49 -23.39 18.47
C GLY A 83 -10.43 -22.82 17.55
N LEU A 84 -10.57 -23.04 16.24
CA LEU A 84 -9.66 -22.52 15.21
C LEU A 84 -9.58 -20.99 15.25
N LEU A 85 -10.71 -20.30 15.39
CA LEU A 85 -10.74 -18.85 15.53
C LEU A 85 -10.00 -18.33 16.77
N ARG A 86 -10.05 -19.09 17.88
CA ARG A 86 -9.28 -18.76 19.09
C ARG A 86 -7.80 -19.03 18.89
N GLU A 87 -7.43 -20.14 18.26
CA GLU A 87 -6.04 -20.46 17.92
C GLU A 87 -5.43 -19.36 17.06
N ASP A 88 -6.13 -18.92 16.00
CA ASP A 88 -5.72 -17.84 15.10
C ASP A 88 -5.52 -16.51 15.86
N ARG A 89 -6.42 -16.20 16.80
CA ARG A 89 -6.31 -15.01 17.66
C ARG A 89 -5.14 -15.10 18.64
N GLU A 90 -4.92 -16.27 19.23
CA GLU A 90 -3.80 -16.47 20.16
C GLU A 90 -2.47 -16.51 19.43
N GLU A 91 -2.42 -17.02 18.20
CA GLU A 91 -1.26 -16.92 17.31
C GLU A 91 -0.99 -15.47 16.91
N ALA A 92 -2.02 -14.72 16.49
CA ALA A 92 -1.89 -13.29 16.21
C ALA A 92 -1.42 -12.48 17.44
N LYS A 93 -1.93 -12.81 18.64
CA LYS A 93 -1.46 -12.20 19.90
C LYS A 93 -0.05 -12.63 20.29
N ARG A 94 0.36 -13.86 19.99
CA ARG A 94 1.74 -14.34 20.24
C ARG A 94 2.71 -13.71 19.25
N ASP A 95 2.32 -13.52 18.00
CA ASP A 95 3.10 -12.78 17.02
C ASP A 95 3.20 -11.31 17.41
N ASP A 96 2.10 -10.71 17.88
CA ASP A 96 2.10 -9.35 18.43
C ASP A 96 2.95 -9.27 19.71
N ALA A 97 2.84 -10.23 20.62
CA ALA A 97 3.64 -10.30 21.86
C ALA A 97 5.11 -10.66 21.60
N ARG A 98 5.43 -11.37 20.51
CA ARG A 98 6.81 -11.65 20.06
C ARG A 98 7.40 -10.39 19.43
N ARG A 99 6.62 -9.66 18.62
CA ARG A 99 6.96 -8.32 18.12
C ARG A 99 7.18 -7.33 19.27
N VAL A 100 6.36 -7.36 20.32
CA VAL A 100 6.48 -6.50 21.52
C VAL A 100 7.57 -6.99 22.49
N GLY A 101 7.81 -8.30 22.58
CA GLY A 101 8.77 -8.94 23.48
C GLY A 101 10.22 -8.87 23.00
N GLU A 102 10.44 -8.86 21.68
CA GLU A 102 11.73 -8.51 21.06
C GLU A 102 12.02 -6.99 21.14
N SER A 103 11.04 -6.18 21.54
CA SER A 103 11.11 -4.70 21.60
C SER A 103 11.39 -4.13 23.00
N LYS A 104 12.03 -4.87 23.93
CA LYS A 104 12.54 -4.30 25.19
C LYS A 104 13.93 -3.65 25.05
N ALA A 105 14.04 -2.77 24.07
CA ALA A 105 14.94 -1.62 23.94
C ALA A 105 14.51 -0.94 22.63
N GLY A 106 14.18 0.36 22.67
CA GLY A 106 13.40 1.00 21.59
C GLY A 106 13.97 0.85 20.17
N ALA A 107 13.11 0.45 19.22
CA ALA A 107 13.12 0.83 17.80
C ALA A 107 11.90 0.22 17.07
N PRO A 108 11.15 1.01 16.28
CA PRO A 108 10.34 0.51 15.17
C PRO A 108 10.86 1.04 13.81
N CYS A 109 10.57 0.31 12.72
CA CYS A 109 10.93 0.58 11.32
C CYS A 109 12.42 0.40 10.94
N GLY A 110 12.94 -0.79 11.25
CA GLY A 110 14.36 -1.15 11.12
C GLY A 110 15.17 -0.42 12.19
N SER A 111 15.75 -1.16 13.13
CA SER A 111 16.70 -0.84 14.23
C SER A 111 17.08 0.61 14.65
N SER A 112 16.32 1.66 14.30
CA SER A 112 16.65 3.06 14.57
C SER A 112 16.36 3.38 16.04
N PRO A 113 17.38 3.75 16.85
CA PRO A 113 17.19 3.94 18.29
C PRO A 113 16.44 5.22 18.66
N SER A 114 16.11 6.10 17.70
CA SER A 114 15.30 7.30 17.97
C SER A 114 14.66 7.85 16.70
N TYR A 115 13.33 7.78 16.62
CA TYR A 115 12.53 8.59 15.70
C TYR A 115 11.88 9.74 16.48
N LYS A 116 11.47 10.80 15.78
CA LYS A 116 10.64 11.87 16.37
C LYS A 116 9.35 12.03 15.58
N ALA A 117 8.21 11.88 16.25
CA ALA A 117 6.92 12.20 15.65
C ALA A 117 6.63 13.70 15.76
N GLU A 118 6.26 14.31 14.64
CA GLU A 118 5.81 15.70 14.55
C GLU A 118 4.38 15.71 14.02
N VAL A 119 3.42 16.06 14.87
CA VAL A 119 2.02 16.26 14.48
C VAL A 119 1.88 17.69 13.98
N LEU A 120 1.64 17.86 12.69
CA LEU A 120 1.58 19.18 12.04
C LEU A 120 0.14 19.71 11.93
N ALA A 121 -0.83 18.81 11.82
CA ALA A 121 -2.26 19.08 11.83
C ALA A 121 -3.03 17.77 12.07
N ASP A 122 -4.37 17.84 12.20
CA ASP A 122 -5.24 16.67 12.28
C ASP A 122 -5.00 15.73 11.10
N GLY A 123 -4.58 14.50 11.40
CA GLY A 123 -4.26 13.48 10.42
C GLY A 123 -3.01 13.78 9.57
N LEU A 124 -2.15 14.73 9.94
CA LEU A 124 -0.89 15.06 9.24
C LEU A 124 0.31 14.90 10.19
N VAL A 125 1.12 13.88 9.98
CA VAL A 125 2.23 13.49 10.85
C VAL A 125 3.50 13.26 10.04
N VAL A 126 4.63 13.74 10.55
CA VAL A 126 5.96 13.34 10.05
C VAL A 126 6.68 12.53 11.11
N LEU A 127 7.15 11.35 10.74
CA LEU A 127 8.05 10.53 11.56
C LEU A 127 9.48 10.76 11.08
N ARG A 128 10.23 11.57 11.83
CA ARG A 128 11.61 11.95 11.52
C ARG A 128 12.56 10.80 11.78
N GLY A 129 13.40 10.47 10.78
CA GLY A 129 14.42 9.42 10.89
C GLY A 129 13.84 8.05 11.27
N ALA A 130 12.60 7.78 10.87
CA ALA A 130 11.91 6.54 11.20
C ALA A 130 12.48 5.33 10.46
N LEU A 131 13.12 5.52 9.30
CA LEU A 131 13.85 4.45 8.63
C LEU A 131 15.32 4.49 9.04
N ASP A 132 15.81 3.41 9.64
CA ASP A 132 17.26 3.22 9.77
C ASP A 132 17.93 2.99 8.42
N PHE A 133 19.26 2.85 8.47
CA PHE A 133 20.06 2.61 7.27
C PHE A 133 19.71 1.29 6.57
N ASP A 134 19.39 0.24 7.31
CA ASP A 134 19.08 -1.09 6.76
C ASP A 134 17.71 -1.10 6.07
N ALA A 135 16.72 -0.41 6.62
CA ALA A 135 15.43 -0.20 6.00
C ALA A 135 15.57 0.68 4.75
N GLN A 136 16.36 1.75 4.80
CA GLN A 136 16.60 2.61 3.64
C GLN A 136 17.27 1.85 2.50
N THR A 137 18.35 1.10 2.77
CA THR A 137 19.06 0.32 1.74
C THR A 137 18.21 -0.80 1.17
N TRP A 138 17.47 -1.52 2.01
CA TRP A 138 16.52 -2.53 1.55
C TRP A 138 15.43 -1.91 0.65
N LEU A 139 14.84 -0.78 1.06
CA LEU A 139 13.78 -0.12 0.31
C LEU A 139 14.28 0.37 -1.06
N VAL A 140 15.52 0.86 -1.11
CA VAL A 140 16.21 1.20 -2.37
C VAL A 140 16.32 -0.03 -3.26
N ARG A 141 16.85 -1.15 -2.77
CA ARG A 141 17.04 -2.36 -3.58
C ARG A 141 15.72 -2.86 -4.15
N ALA A 142 14.69 -3.00 -3.31
CA ALA A 142 13.36 -3.44 -3.73
C ALA A 142 12.72 -2.48 -4.75
N ALA A 143 12.88 -1.17 -4.56
CA ALA A 143 12.33 -0.16 -5.48
C ALA A 143 13.02 -0.17 -6.85
N PHE A 144 14.34 -0.37 -6.90
CA PHE A 144 15.08 -0.42 -8.16
C PHE A 144 14.88 -1.75 -8.89
N GLU A 145 14.74 -2.86 -8.18
CA GLU A 145 14.33 -4.14 -8.75
C GLU A 145 12.94 -4.03 -9.42
N ALA A 146 11.96 -3.45 -8.73
CA ALA A 146 10.66 -3.11 -9.30
C ALA A 146 10.76 -2.11 -10.48
N GLY A 147 11.75 -1.21 -10.45
CA GLY A 147 12.01 -0.25 -11.50
C GLY A 147 12.58 -0.86 -12.78
N GLU A 148 13.33 -1.96 -12.66
CA GLU A 148 13.94 -2.70 -13.76
C GLU A 148 13.02 -3.75 -14.36
N ALA A 149 12.00 -4.19 -13.62
CA ALA A 149 10.99 -5.16 -14.06
C ALA A 149 10.40 -4.74 -15.42
N ASN A 150 10.85 -5.40 -16.49
CA ASN A 150 10.37 -5.24 -17.85
C ASN A 150 10.43 -6.64 -18.48
N ASP A 151 9.38 -7.42 -18.23
CA ASP A 151 9.34 -8.84 -18.59
C ASP A 151 8.39 -9.11 -19.77
N ALA A 152 8.40 -10.36 -20.23
CA ALA A 152 7.60 -10.80 -21.38
C ALA A 152 6.10 -10.83 -21.04
N GLU A 153 5.77 -10.85 -19.76
CA GLU A 153 4.44 -10.82 -19.17
C GLU A 153 3.82 -9.41 -19.15
N GLY A 154 4.60 -8.38 -19.53
CA GLY A 154 4.12 -7.01 -19.69
C GLY A 154 4.22 -6.16 -18.43
N ASN A 155 4.93 -6.63 -17.40
CA ASN A 155 5.24 -5.80 -16.24
C ASN A 155 6.15 -4.64 -16.68
N ARG A 156 5.79 -3.42 -16.27
CA ARG A 156 6.48 -2.18 -16.68
C ARG A 156 7.01 -1.45 -15.46
N GLY A 157 8.33 -1.43 -15.33
CA GLY A 157 9.06 -0.70 -14.32
C GLY A 157 9.18 0.78 -14.66
N PHE A 158 9.93 1.51 -13.83
CA PHE A 158 10.17 2.93 -14.08
C PHE A 158 11.31 3.22 -15.07
N TYR A 159 12.02 2.18 -15.53
CA TYR A 159 12.98 2.27 -16.61
C TYR A 159 12.39 1.80 -17.94
N GLU A 160 12.67 2.54 -19.01
CA GLU A 160 12.48 2.16 -20.41
C GLU A 160 13.81 1.75 -21.03
N ARG A 161 13.80 0.64 -21.77
CA ARG A 161 14.95 0.15 -22.52
C ARG A 161 14.97 0.82 -23.90
N THR A 162 15.99 1.64 -24.17
CA THR A 162 16.19 2.28 -25.48
C THR A 162 17.39 1.68 -26.19
N LYS A 163 17.32 1.50 -27.52
CA LYS A 163 18.50 1.12 -28.32
C LYS A 163 19.46 2.32 -28.32
N ALA A 164 20.75 2.09 -28.06
CA ALA A 164 21.74 3.14 -28.21
C ALA A 164 21.69 3.67 -29.66
N VAL A 165 21.53 4.99 -29.81
CA VAL A 165 21.67 5.64 -31.12
C VAL A 165 23.16 5.65 -31.42
N SER A 166 23.60 4.87 -32.41
CA SER A 166 24.96 5.00 -32.92
C SER A 166 25.07 6.33 -33.66
N GLU A 167 25.89 7.24 -33.15
CA GLU A 167 26.33 8.42 -33.90
C GLU A 167 27.35 7.98 -34.97
N THR A 168 26.95 7.08 -35.88
CA THR A 168 27.75 6.77 -37.07
C THR A 168 27.41 7.79 -38.16
N ARG A 169 28.44 8.48 -38.65
CA ARG A 169 28.32 9.41 -39.78
C ARG A 169 27.72 8.69 -41.01
N PRO A 170 26.96 9.38 -41.88
CA PRO A 170 26.20 8.73 -42.96
C PRO A 170 27.01 8.01 -44.04
N ASP A 171 28.35 8.11 -44.03
CA ASP A 171 29.22 7.71 -45.14
C ASP A 171 29.86 6.32 -45.03
N GLU A 172 29.64 5.58 -43.94
CA GLU A 172 30.17 4.23 -43.77
C GLU A 172 29.05 3.21 -43.57
N ARG A 173 28.26 2.97 -44.63
CA ARG A 173 27.38 1.79 -44.69
C ARG A 173 28.10 0.69 -45.47
N ASP A 174 28.79 -0.18 -44.75
CA ASP A 174 29.21 -1.49 -45.26
C ASP A 174 28.08 -2.50 -44.96
N GLU A 175 27.44 -3.02 -45.99
CA GLU A 175 26.23 -3.89 -45.93
C GLU A 175 26.52 -5.33 -45.42
N ARG A 176 27.48 -5.52 -44.52
CA ARG A 176 27.87 -6.87 -44.07
C ARG A 176 28.13 -6.97 -42.57
N ARG A 177 27.05 -7.10 -41.81
CA ARG A 177 26.82 -7.97 -40.62
C ARG A 177 25.68 -7.37 -39.78
N ALA A 178 24.46 -7.81 -40.04
CA ALA A 178 23.34 -7.53 -39.15
C ALA A 178 23.27 -8.63 -38.09
N ASP A 179 24.00 -8.47 -36.98
CA ASP A 179 23.75 -9.18 -35.71
C ASP A 179 24.46 -8.50 -34.50
N ASP A 180 24.74 -7.20 -34.60
CA ASP A 180 25.32 -6.44 -33.48
C ASP A 180 24.19 -5.89 -32.58
N ALA A 181 23.95 -6.59 -31.47
CA ALA A 181 23.09 -6.15 -30.38
C ALA A 181 23.63 -4.84 -29.78
N ALA A 182 23.19 -3.71 -30.34
CA ALA A 182 23.50 -2.38 -29.79
C ALA A 182 23.17 -2.34 -28.29
N PRO A 183 24.08 -1.86 -27.43
CA PRO A 183 23.87 -1.86 -25.99
C PRO A 183 22.62 -1.07 -25.66
N SER A 184 21.70 -1.70 -24.93
CA SER A 184 20.48 -1.03 -24.52
C SER A 184 20.73 -0.09 -23.34
N VAL A 185 20.25 1.14 -23.42
CA VAL A 185 20.35 2.14 -22.35
C VAL A 185 19.03 2.23 -21.61
N LEU A 186 19.07 2.12 -20.28
CA LEU A 186 17.93 2.36 -19.40
C LEU A 186 17.71 3.87 -19.22
N ARG A 187 16.52 4.36 -19.53
CA ARG A 187 16.08 5.74 -19.29
C ARG A 187 14.87 5.74 -18.38
N LEU A 188 14.66 6.79 -17.60
CA LEU A 188 13.45 6.88 -16.77
C LEU A 188 12.23 7.17 -17.66
N ASN A 189 11.09 6.53 -17.35
CA ASN A 189 9.86 6.59 -18.17
C ASN A 189 9.11 7.94 -18.15
N GLN A 190 9.57 8.92 -17.37
CA GLN A 190 9.04 10.28 -17.36
C GLN A 190 10.16 11.34 -17.41
N GLY A 191 11.22 11.07 -18.20
CA GLY A 191 12.33 11.99 -18.44
C GLY A 191 13.27 12.11 -17.26
N THR A 192 13.08 13.13 -16.41
CA THR A 192 13.87 13.32 -15.17
C THR A 192 13.30 12.55 -13.97
N ARG A 193 12.20 11.84 -14.19
CA ARG A 193 11.46 11.09 -13.19
C ARG A 193 11.16 9.69 -13.71
N GLY A 194 11.20 8.72 -12.82
CA GLY A 194 10.71 7.37 -13.07
C GLY A 194 9.55 7.07 -12.13
N ARG A 195 8.50 6.41 -12.64
CA ARG A 195 7.35 6.00 -11.84
C ARG A 195 6.90 4.59 -12.18
N VAL A 196 6.62 3.79 -11.16
CA VAL A 196 5.91 2.51 -11.29
C VAL A 196 4.85 2.40 -10.20
N ILE A 197 3.80 1.66 -10.49
CA ILE A 197 2.66 1.44 -9.62
C ILE A 197 2.40 -0.05 -9.58
N LEU A 198 2.29 -0.58 -8.37
CA LEU A 198 2.18 -2.00 -8.13
C LEU A 198 1.07 -2.25 -7.11
N PRO A 199 0.31 -3.35 -7.26
CA PRO A 199 -0.41 -3.96 -6.15
C PRO A 199 0.55 -4.17 -4.96
N ALA A 200 0.06 -4.02 -3.72
CA ALA A 200 0.92 -4.15 -2.55
C ALA A 200 1.54 -5.55 -2.38
N ASP A 201 0.88 -6.58 -2.89
CA ASP A 201 1.35 -7.98 -2.91
C ASP A 201 2.36 -8.28 -4.03
N ALA A 202 2.50 -7.39 -5.01
CA ALA A 202 3.57 -7.43 -6.02
C ALA A 202 4.88 -6.80 -5.53
N PHE A 203 4.88 -6.21 -4.34
CA PHE A 203 6.07 -5.70 -3.67
C PHE A 203 6.40 -6.60 -2.46
N PRO A 204 7.67 -6.75 -2.02
CA PRO A 204 7.98 -7.62 -0.90
C PRO A 204 7.22 -7.24 0.39
N GLU A 205 6.69 -8.25 1.09
CA GLU A 205 5.83 -8.12 2.30
C GLU A 205 6.44 -7.25 3.40
N ARG A 206 7.77 -7.15 3.46
CA ARG A 206 8.46 -6.25 4.38
C ARG A 206 8.00 -4.79 4.22
N LEU A 207 7.55 -4.34 3.03
CA LEU A 207 7.02 -2.99 2.84
C LEU A 207 5.70 -2.78 3.56
N THR A 208 4.76 -3.74 3.46
CA THR A 208 3.46 -3.62 4.12
C THR A 208 3.63 -3.69 5.64
N THR A 209 4.56 -4.51 6.13
CA THR A 209 4.95 -4.53 7.55
C THR A 209 5.47 -3.17 8.01
N LEU A 210 6.47 -2.62 7.31
CA LEU A 210 7.05 -1.31 7.59
C LEU A 210 6.02 -0.18 7.55
N CYS A 211 5.08 -0.23 6.60
CA CYS A 211 3.98 0.71 6.46
C CYS A 211 3.06 0.68 7.68
N MET A 212 2.62 -0.51 8.10
CA MET A 212 1.75 -0.66 9.26
C MET A 212 2.43 -0.26 10.56
N GLU A 213 3.73 -0.52 10.70
CA GLU A 213 4.52 0.00 11.83
C GLU A 213 4.47 1.54 11.86
N CYS A 214 4.77 2.22 10.76
CA CYS A 214 4.67 3.70 10.70
C CYS A 214 3.27 4.22 11.03
N VAL A 215 2.21 3.56 10.57
CA VAL A 215 0.82 3.93 10.90
C VAL A 215 0.56 3.81 12.40
N CYS A 216 1.02 2.72 13.02
CA CYS A 216 0.92 2.55 14.48
C CYS A 216 1.65 3.67 15.24
N LEU A 217 2.85 4.07 14.80
CA LEU A 217 3.58 5.17 15.43
C LEU A 217 2.87 6.51 15.28
N ALA A 218 2.30 6.80 14.11
CA ALA A 218 1.53 8.02 13.90
C ALA A 218 0.25 8.06 14.75
N ARG A 219 -0.44 6.91 14.88
CA ARG A 219 -1.61 6.76 15.77
C ARG A 219 -1.27 6.89 17.24
N ALA A 220 -0.07 6.47 17.64
CA ALA A 220 0.42 6.69 19.00
C ALA A 220 0.72 8.18 19.27
N ALA A 221 1.10 8.93 18.23
CA ALA A 221 1.37 10.37 18.33
C ALA A 221 0.10 11.25 18.26
N THR A 222 -0.97 10.78 17.60
CA THR A 222 -2.25 11.49 17.54
C THR A 222 -3.44 10.54 17.37
N ASP A 223 -4.54 10.85 18.04
CA ASP A 223 -5.85 10.21 17.95
C ASP A 223 -6.59 10.47 16.62
N THR A 224 -6.12 11.45 15.83
CA THR A 224 -6.73 11.84 14.56
C THR A 224 -6.26 11.02 13.35
N MET A 225 -5.23 10.17 13.51
CA MET A 225 -4.70 9.35 12.43
C MET A 225 -5.53 8.07 12.22
N PRO A 226 -6.13 7.83 11.04
CA PRO A 226 -6.90 6.62 10.78
C PRO A 226 -6.00 5.39 10.59
N GLY A 227 -6.61 4.20 10.60
CA GLY A 227 -5.94 2.98 10.16
C GLY A 227 -5.90 2.91 8.63
N MET A 228 -5.18 1.93 8.09
CA MET A 228 -5.18 1.63 6.66
C MET A 228 -5.09 0.12 6.41
N ASN A 229 -5.48 -0.30 5.22
CA ASN A 229 -5.13 -1.58 4.62
C ASN A 229 -4.25 -1.33 3.38
N PRO A 230 -2.94 -1.61 3.41
CA PRO A 230 -2.06 -1.41 2.25
C PRO A 230 -2.50 -2.21 1.03
N THR A 231 -2.97 -1.53 -0.01
CA THR A 231 -3.41 -2.18 -1.26
C THR A 231 -2.54 -1.82 -2.45
N THR A 232 -1.87 -0.68 -2.42
CA THR A 232 -1.17 -0.13 -3.59
C THR A 232 0.12 0.55 -3.19
N VAL A 233 1.15 0.36 -4.01
CA VAL A 233 2.47 0.95 -3.87
C VAL A 233 2.78 1.79 -5.10
N LEU A 234 3.18 3.03 -4.89
CA LEU A 234 3.72 3.91 -5.92
C LEU A 234 5.19 4.14 -5.63
N VAL A 235 6.05 3.76 -6.56
CA VAL A 235 7.48 4.05 -6.48
C VAL A 235 7.79 5.16 -7.45
N ASN A 236 8.44 6.21 -6.95
CA ASN A 236 8.92 7.31 -7.76
C ASN A 236 10.41 7.56 -7.50
N PHE A 237 11.18 7.70 -8.56
CA PHE A 237 12.58 8.14 -8.50
C PHE A 237 12.74 9.47 -9.23
N TYR A 238 13.43 10.41 -8.61
CA TYR A 238 13.59 11.78 -9.10
C TYR A 238 15.06 12.18 -9.16
N LYS A 239 15.47 12.75 -10.29
CA LYS A 239 16.74 13.50 -10.38
C LYS A 239 16.59 14.90 -9.78
N GLU A 240 17.70 15.60 -9.55
CA GLU A 240 17.72 16.92 -8.88
C GLU A 240 16.84 17.99 -9.55
N ASN A 241 16.62 17.90 -10.85
CA ASN A 241 15.83 18.85 -11.64
C ASN A 241 14.40 18.37 -11.96
N ALA A 242 13.89 17.38 -11.23
CA ALA A 242 12.52 16.91 -11.37
C ALA A 242 11.50 18.03 -11.07
N GLN A 243 10.50 18.17 -11.94
CA GLN A 243 9.40 19.12 -11.76
C GLN A 243 8.14 18.40 -11.29
N PHE A 244 7.33 19.09 -10.50
CA PHE A 244 6.12 18.54 -9.90
C PHE A 244 4.96 19.52 -10.08
N LYS A 245 3.78 18.96 -10.36
CA LYS A 245 2.53 19.71 -10.40
C LYS A 245 1.87 19.61 -9.04
N TRP A 246 1.14 20.66 -8.67
CA TRP A 246 0.14 20.54 -7.62
C TRP A 246 -0.87 19.48 -8.01
N HIS A 247 -1.21 18.62 -7.06
CA HIS A 247 -2.20 17.57 -7.25
C HIS A 247 -2.79 17.18 -5.90
N ARG A 248 -3.89 16.45 -5.95
CA ARG A 248 -4.37 15.65 -4.83
C ARG A 248 -4.43 14.20 -5.26
N ASP A 249 -4.13 13.33 -4.31
CA ASP A 249 -4.23 11.90 -4.54
C ASP A 249 -5.70 11.48 -4.51
N SER A 250 -6.09 10.64 -5.47
CA SER A 250 -7.45 10.07 -5.51
C SER A 250 -7.81 9.37 -4.20
N GLU A 251 -9.09 9.25 -3.90
CA GLU A 251 -9.57 8.53 -2.73
C GLU A 251 -10.91 7.91 -3.07
N ASP A 252 -11.25 6.80 -2.41
CA ASP A 252 -12.57 6.21 -2.49
C ASP A 252 -13.61 7.27 -2.13
N PRO A 253 -14.52 7.61 -3.06
CA PRO A 253 -15.54 8.64 -2.83
C PRO A 253 -16.39 8.41 -1.57
N LEU A 254 -16.51 7.17 -1.09
CA LEU A 254 -17.24 6.83 0.13
C LEU A 254 -16.56 7.33 1.41
N VAL A 255 -15.24 7.49 1.41
CA VAL A 255 -14.47 7.94 2.57
C VAL A 255 -13.73 9.26 2.33
N ALA A 256 -13.71 9.75 1.09
CA ALA A 256 -13.09 11.02 0.74
C ALA A 256 -13.61 12.18 1.61
N GLY A 257 -12.69 12.89 2.27
CA GLY A 257 -13.02 14.02 3.16
C GLY A 257 -13.59 13.62 4.54
N THR A 258 -13.68 12.34 4.84
CA THR A 258 -14.12 11.85 6.16
C THR A 258 -12.95 11.73 7.14
N LYS A 259 -13.25 11.71 8.44
CA LYS A 259 -12.24 11.44 9.49
C LYS A 259 -11.69 10.01 9.44
N SER A 260 -12.33 9.10 8.72
CA SER A 260 -11.90 7.71 8.56
C SER A 260 -11.10 7.45 7.28
N ALA A 261 -10.85 8.49 6.46
CA ALA A 261 -10.12 8.33 5.21
C ALA A 261 -8.69 7.80 5.50
N PRO A 262 -8.30 6.64 4.94
CA PRO A 262 -7.04 5.99 5.29
C PRO A 262 -5.84 6.87 4.88
N PRO A 263 -4.76 6.89 5.67
CA PRO A 263 -3.60 7.71 5.36
C PRO A 263 -2.88 7.28 4.09
N ILE A 264 -2.30 8.26 3.41
CA ILE A 264 -1.17 8.04 2.52
C ILE A 264 0.10 7.95 3.37
N VAL A 265 0.90 6.90 3.17
CA VAL A 265 2.20 6.72 3.85
C VAL A 265 3.32 6.89 2.83
N SER A 266 4.16 7.90 3.01
CA SER A 266 5.16 8.35 2.04
C SER A 266 6.56 8.28 2.64
N PHE A 267 7.34 7.30 2.20
CA PHE A 267 8.73 7.08 2.59
C PHE A 267 9.66 7.93 1.72
N THR A 268 10.65 8.59 2.33
CA THR A 268 11.68 9.37 1.61
C THR A 268 13.07 8.78 1.84
N VAL A 269 13.81 8.52 0.76
CA VAL A 269 15.21 8.04 0.80
C VAL A 269 16.06 8.79 -0.23
N GLY A 270 17.29 9.16 0.14
CA GLY A 270 18.23 9.88 -0.71
C GLY A 270 18.17 11.40 -0.53
N LEU A 271 18.01 12.14 -1.63
CA LEU A 271 17.93 13.61 -1.58
C LEU A 271 16.68 14.07 -0.80
N SER A 272 16.87 15.09 0.03
CA SER A 272 15.78 15.78 0.72
C SER A 272 14.87 16.52 -0.26
N CYS A 273 13.64 16.78 0.15
CA CYS A 273 12.72 17.63 -0.61
C CYS A 273 11.95 18.62 0.27
N ASP A 274 11.49 19.71 -0.35
CA ASP A 274 10.48 20.60 0.20
C ASP A 274 9.11 20.14 -0.31
N PHE A 275 8.34 19.50 0.56
CA PHE A 275 6.98 19.02 0.29
C PHE A 275 5.97 20.07 0.74
N ALA A 276 5.28 20.68 -0.21
CA ALA A 276 4.32 21.74 0.07
C ALA A 276 2.90 21.19 0.11
N VAL A 277 2.09 21.65 1.06
CA VAL A 277 0.68 21.28 1.24
C VAL A 277 -0.22 22.50 1.44
N LYS A 278 -1.43 22.44 0.88
CA LYS A 278 -2.49 23.44 1.05
C LYS A 278 -3.87 22.79 0.96
N LYS A 279 -4.91 23.50 1.38
CA LYS A 279 -6.26 22.92 1.49
C LYS A 279 -6.96 22.85 0.14
N ARG A 280 -6.79 23.87 -0.71
CA ARG A 280 -7.45 23.99 -2.02
C ARG A 280 -6.44 24.40 -3.10
N PHE A 281 -6.77 24.14 -4.36
CA PHE A 281 -5.91 24.49 -5.50
C PHE A 281 -5.70 26.00 -5.63
N GLU A 282 -6.70 26.78 -5.24
CA GLU A 282 -6.74 28.24 -5.35
C GLU A 282 -5.99 28.93 -4.21
N ASP A 283 -5.66 28.21 -3.13
CA ASP A 283 -4.97 28.81 -1.98
C ASP A 283 -3.58 29.32 -2.43
N GLU A 284 -3.31 30.61 -2.21
CA GLU A 284 -2.05 31.26 -2.58
C GLU A 284 -0.90 30.93 -1.63
N THR A 285 -1.21 30.48 -0.42
CA THR A 285 -0.23 30.12 0.61
C THR A 285 -0.24 28.61 0.85
N TRP A 286 0.91 28.08 1.24
CA TRP A 286 1.09 26.66 1.55
C TRP A 286 2.03 26.48 2.73
N MET A 287 1.86 25.36 3.44
CA MET A 287 2.82 24.88 4.42
C MET A 287 3.91 24.08 3.69
N THR A 288 5.18 24.33 4.01
CA THR A 288 6.30 23.54 3.48
C THR A 288 6.86 22.63 4.56
N ILE A 289 6.99 21.35 4.24
CA ILE A 289 7.55 20.30 5.08
C ILE A 289 8.84 19.82 4.41
N ARG A 290 9.99 20.13 5.00
CA ARG A 290 11.26 19.49 4.59
C ARG A 290 11.15 18.00 4.92
N LEU A 291 11.43 17.11 3.97
CA LEU A 291 11.56 15.67 4.20
C LEU A 291 12.97 15.26 3.86
N ASP A 292 13.67 14.67 4.83
CA ASP A 292 15.03 14.17 4.67
C ASP A 292 15.05 12.65 4.46
N SER A 293 16.21 12.10 4.11
CA SER A 293 16.37 10.66 3.97
C SER A 293 16.06 9.93 5.28
N GLY A 294 15.14 8.99 5.23
CA GLY A 294 14.66 8.23 6.37
C GLY A 294 13.40 8.79 7.04
N ASP A 295 12.90 9.94 6.59
CA ASP A 295 11.62 10.47 7.04
C ASP A 295 10.43 9.75 6.41
N VAL A 296 9.35 9.64 7.18
CA VAL A 296 8.05 9.11 6.70
C VAL A 296 6.96 10.13 6.96
N LEU A 297 6.29 10.58 5.90
CA LEU A 297 5.14 11.48 5.97
C LEU A 297 3.85 10.67 5.89
N LEU A 298 2.93 10.93 6.81
CA LEU A 298 1.59 10.34 6.84
C LEU A 298 0.54 11.44 6.78
N PHE A 299 -0.41 11.33 5.84
CA PHE A 299 -1.54 12.25 5.77
C PHE A 299 -2.85 11.52 5.45
N GLY A 300 -3.75 11.48 6.43
CA GLY A 300 -5.04 10.79 6.43
C GLY A 300 -6.13 11.62 7.08
N GLY A 301 -7.33 11.05 7.21
CA GLY A 301 -8.49 11.71 7.81
C GLY A 301 -8.74 13.11 7.23
N ALA A 302 -8.75 14.13 8.09
CA ALA A 302 -8.95 15.52 7.69
C ALA A 302 -7.89 16.04 6.70
N SER A 303 -6.69 15.45 6.70
CA SER A 303 -5.57 15.83 5.83
C SER A 303 -5.45 14.94 4.58
N ARG A 304 -6.29 13.93 4.41
CA ARG A 304 -6.20 12.96 3.30
C ARG A 304 -6.33 13.59 1.91
N MET A 305 -7.09 14.68 1.82
CA MET A 305 -7.38 15.39 0.56
C MET A 305 -6.57 16.68 0.37
N LEU A 306 -5.47 16.87 1.10
CA LEU A 306 -4.60 18.02 0.90
C LEU A 306 -4.02 18.06 -0.52
N VAL A 307 -4.05 19.26 -1.11
CA VAL A 307 -3.38 19.56 -2.37
C VAL A 307 -1.90 19.72 -2.08
N HIS A 308 -1.05 19.00 -2.80
CA HIS A 308 0.37 18.93 -2.49
C HIS A 308 1.26 18.89 -3.73
N SER A 309 2.52 19.27 -3.53
CA SER A 309 3.56 19.25 -4.56
C SER A 309 4.93 19.16 -3.91
N VAL A 310 5.92 18.59 -4.61
CA VAL A 310 7.33 18.78 -4.26
C VAL A 310 7.82 20.03 -4.98
N THR A 311 8.01 21.12 -4.25
CA THR A 311 8.42 22.41 -4.83
C THR A 311 9.92 22.46 -5.11
N ARG A 312 10.71 21.65 -4.41
CA ARG A 312 12.16 21.57 -4.59
C ARG A 312 12.70 20.22 -4.14
N VAL A 313 13.56 19.62 -4.97
CA VAL A 313 14.51 18.58 -4.53
C VAL A 313 15.80 19.30 -4.14
N VAL A 314 16.30 19.08 -2.92
CA VAL A 314 17.41 19.86 -2.36
C VAL A 314 18.73 19.22 -2.78
N PRO A 315 19.55 19.87 -3.64
CA PRO A 315 20.79 19.27 -4.11
C PRO A 315 21.78 19.03 -2.98
N ARG A 316 22.68 18.05 -3.15
CA ARG A 316 23.78 17.74 -2.22
C ARG A 316 23.34 17.35 -0.79
N THR A 317 22.12 16.85 -0.61
CA THR A 317 21.60 16.39 0.70
C THR A 317 21.59 14.87 0.86
N MET A 318 21.88 14.12 -0.20
CA MET A 318 21.87 12.66 -0.16
C MET A 318 22.92 12.14 0.85
N PRO A 319 22.53 11.31 1.82
CA PRO A 319 23.45 10.74 2.79
C PRO A 319 24.61 10.01 2.12
N THR A 320 25.84 10.26 2.59
CA THR A 320 27.04 9.66 2.00
C THR A 320 26.99 8.13 2.00
N ARG A 321 26.38 7.52 3.02
CA ARG A 321 26.28 6.05 3.12
C ARG A 321 25.34 5.42 2.08
N LEU A 322 24.44 6.20 1.46
CA LEU A 322 23.59 5.71 0.37
C LEU A 322 24.26 5.86 -1.00
N ARG A 323 25.42 6.52 -1.09
CA ARG A 323 26.18 6.61 -2.35
C ARG A 323 26.73 5.22 -2.66
N GLY A 324 26.42 4.71 -3.85
CA GLY A 324 26.77 3.35 -4.27
C GLY A 324 25.67 2.32 -4.04
N GLU A 325 24.71 2.59 -3.13
CA GLU A 325 23.50 1.78 -2.95
C GLU A 325 22.35 2.27 -3.84
N MET A 326 22.28 3.57 -4.10
CA MET A 326 21.25 4.20 -4.93
C MET A 326 21.88 5.14 -5.97
N LEU A 327 21.25 5.26 -7.14
CA LEU A 327 21.53 6.36 -8.06
C LEU A 327 21.32 7.71 -7.35
N HIS A 328 22.15 8.71 -7.69
CA HIS A 328 22.03 10.05 -7.11
C HIS A 328 20.67 10.67 -7.45
N GLY A 329 19.84 10.85 -6.44
CA GLY A 329 18.44 11.25 -6.61
C GLY A 329 17.63 11.15 -5.32
N ARG A 330 16.33 11.34 -5.46
CA ARG A 330 15.33 11.10 -4.41
C ARG A 330 14.50 9.90 -4.79
N LEU A 331 14.43 8.92 -3.90
CA LEU A 331 13.45 7.85 -3.95
C LEU A 331 12.27 8.19 -3.03
N ASN A 332 11.08 7.98 -3.55
CA ASN A 332 9.85 8.04 -2.79
C ASN A 332 9.05 6.76 -3.03
N VAL A 333 8.70 6.07 -1.94
CA VAL A 333 7.79 4.93 -1.98
C VAL A 333 6.55 5.35 -1.21
N THR A 334 5.39 5.28 -1.85
CA THR A 334 4.13 5.71 -1.29
C THR A 334 3.18 4.53 -1.24
N VAL A 335 2.68 4.22 -0.05
CA VAL A 335 1.72 3.14 0.18
C VAL A 335 0.36 3.74 0.45
N ARG A 336 -0.67 3.16 -0.19
CA ARG A 336 -2.04 3.65 -0.15
C ARG A 336 -3.02 2.51 0.05
N ASP A 337 -4.15 2.87 0.66
CA ASP A 337 -5.37 2.09 0.67
C ASP A 337 -6.33 2.73 -0.35
N ILE A 338 -6.70 1.97 -1.37
CA ILE A 338 -7.67 2.42 -2.38
C ILE A 338 -9.02 1.70 -2.21
N GLY A 339 -9.25 0.99 -1.11
CA GLY A 339 -10.49 0.27 -0.86
C GLY A 339 -10.86 -0.68 -2.00
N ARG A 340 -11.98 -0.39 -2.66
CA ARG A 340 -12.48 -1.17 -3.82
C ARG A 340 -12.03 -0.61 -5.18
N GLY A 341 -11.16 0.38 -5.17
CA GLY A 341 -10.63 1.00 -6.36
C GLY A 341 -9.85 0.00 -7.22
N VAL A 342 -9.93 0.19 -8.54
CA VAL A 342 -9.15 -0.60 -9.51
C VAL A 342 -8.21 0.34 -10.24
N ILE A 343 -6.93 -0.02 -10.35
CA ILE A 343 -5.92 0.75 -11.07
C ILE A 343 -6.13 0.55 -12.57
N ASP A 344 -6.24 1.64 -13.33
CA ASP A 344 -6.33 1.62 -14.79
C ASP A 344 -4.91 1.55 -15.40
N GLU A 345 -4.41 0.33 -15.59
CA GLU A 345 -3.08 0.04 -16.15
C GLU A 345 -2.89 0.52 -17.59
N SER A 346 -3.99 0.79 -18.32
CA SER A 346 -3.93 1.32 -19.68
C SER A 346 -3.34 2.74 -19.73
N GLN A 347 -3.41 3.47 -18.62
CA GLN A 347 -2.90 4.84 -18.52
C GLN A 347 -1.48 4.94 -17.96
N PHE A 348 -0.79 3.80 -17.77
CA PHE A 348 0.60 3.79 -17.32
C PHE A 348 1.50 4.75 -18.13
N PRO A 349 2.38 5.53 -17.49
CA PRO A 349 2.71 5.57 -16.06
C PRO A 349 1.83 6.53 -15.22
N ALA A 350 0.71 7.03 -15.76
CA ALA A 350 -0.26 7.78 -14.98
C ALA A 350 -1.00 6.86 -14.00
N TYR A 351 -1.38 7.43 -12.85
CA TYR A 351 -2.16 6.74 -11.84
C TYR A 351 -3.61 7.20 -11.94
N ARG A 352 -4.49 6.25 -12.22
CA ARG A 352 -5.90 6.45 -12.43
C ARG A 352 -6.60 5.31 -11.73
N VAL A 353 -7.44 5.64 -10.75
CA VAL A 353 -8.23 4.64 -10.02
C VAL A 353 -9.67 4.77 -10.44
N ARG A 354 -10.33 3.65 -10.71
CA ARG A 354 -11.77 3.61 -10.95
C ARG A 354 -12.50 3.10 -9.72
N TYR A 355 -13.60 3.77 -9.38
CA TYR A 355 -14.52 3.34 -8.31
C TYR A 355 -15.89 3.09 -8.93
N GLY A 356 -16.42 1.88 -8.82
CA GLY A 356 -17.72 1.54 -9.41
C GLY A 356 -17.78 1.65 -10.94
N GLY A 357 -16.64 1.59 -11.63
CA GLY A 357 -16.54 1.75 -13.09
C GLY A 357 -16.35 3.19 -13.57
N GLU A 358 -16.53 4.17 -12.68
CA GLU A 358 -16.27 5.58 -12.96
C GLU A 358 -14.83 5.95 -12.61
N MET A 359 -14.24 6.85 -13.40
CA MET A 359 -12.92 7.39 -13.09
C MET A 359 -13.01 8.25 -11.82
N ALA A 360 -12.13 7.99 -10.86
CA ALA A 360 -11.93 8.92 -9.76
C ALA A 360 -11.54 10.28 -10.33
N ASP A 361 -12.14 11.33 -9.80
CA ASP A 361 -11.80 12.71 -10.15
C ASP A 361 -10.33 12.97 -9.83
N ASP A 362 -9.50 12.99 -10.87
CA ASP A 362 -8.17 13.53 -10.78
C ASP A 362 -8.27 15.03 -10.87
N GLN A 363 -8.40 15.65 -9.72
CA GLN A 363 -8.35 17.10 -9.62
C GLN A 363 -6.87 17.48 -9.68
N VAL A 364 -6.39 17.73 -10.90
CA VAL A 364 -5.05 18.26 -11.22
C VAL A 364 -5.14 19.77 -11.33
#